data_AF-A0A7W0RDK7-F1
#
_entry.id   AF-A0A7W0RDK7-F1
#
_cell.length_a   1.000
_cell.length_b   1.000
_cell.length_c   1.000
_cell.angle_alpha   90.00
_cell.angle_beta   90.00
_cell.angle_gamma   90.00
#
_symmetry.space_group_name_H-M   'P 1'
#
loop_
_entity.id
_entity.type
_entity.pdbx_description
1 polymer ?
#
loop_
_entity_poly.entity_id
_entity_poly.type
_entity_poly.pdbx_seq_one_letter_code
_entity_poly.pdbx_strand_id
1 'polypeptide(L)' 'RSAEGEQASPDEVRAAIRSVAERRGGRPERLLMVDYQQSALEDDKLPPLGDVFTAFGSWKRARKEAATG' A
#
# COMPACT_ATOMS: atom_id res chain seq x y z
N ARG A 1 11.47 -12.35 -8.88
CA ARG A 1 11.66 -13.30 -7.76
C ARG A 1 11.47 -12.46 -6.50
N SER A 2 10.26 -12.46 -5.95
CA SER A 2 9.94 -11.76 -4.71
C SER A 2 10.91 -12.24 -3.62
N ALA A 3 11.46 -11.32 -2.84
CA ALA A 3 12.22 -11.70 -1.65
C ALA A 3 11.24 -12.38 -0.68
N GLU A 4 11.18 -13.71 -0.72
CA GLU A 4 10.48 -14.52 0.26
C GLU A 4 11.16 -14.31 1.62
N GLY A 5 10.54 -13.52 2.50
CA GLY A 5 10.89 -13.53 3.93
C GLY A 5 10.57 -12.28 4.73
N GLU A 6 10.61 -11.09 4.12
CA GLU A 6 10.48 -9.84 4.88
C GLU A 6 9.14 -9.17 4.57
N GLN A 7 8.19 -9.31 5.48
CA GLN A 7 6.92 -8.59 5.42
C GLN A 7 7.19 -7.10 5.40
N ALA A 8 6.54 -6.36 4.49
CA ALA A 8 6.72 -4.92 4.43
C ALA A 8 6.38 -4.27 5.78
N SER A 9 7.26 -3.37 6.23
CA SER A 9 7.06 -2.59 7.44
C SER A 9 5.87 -1.63 7.29
N PRO A 10 5.26 -1.18 8.40
CA PRO A 10 4.18 -0.18 8.35
C PRO A 10 4.57 1.11 7.61
N ASP A 11 5.84 1.52 7.69
CA ASP A 11 6.35 2.70 6.97
C ASP A 11 6.42 2.50 5.46
N GLU A 12 6.91 1.35 5.02
CA GLU A 12 6.94 0.99 3.60
C GLU A 12 5.55 0.92 3.00
N VAL A 13 4.60 0.32 3.73
CA VAL A 13 3.19 0.27 3.32
C VAL A 13 2.59 1.69 3.24
N ARG A 14 2.85 2.58 4.20
CA ARG A 14 2.40 3.98 4.12
C ARG A 14 2.97 4.69 2.89
N ALA A 15 4.28 4.55 2.66
CA ALA A 15 4.96 5.15 1.52
C ALA A 15 4.43 4.62 0.19
N ALA A 16 4.18 3.32 0.08
CA ALA A 16 3.60 2.68 -1.10
C ALA A 16 2.19 3.21 -1.40
N ILE A 17 1.33 3.30 -0.37
CA ILE A 17 -0.04 3.84 -0.53
C ILE A 17 0.01 5.30 -0.99
N ARG A 18 0.89 6.13 -0.42
CA ARG A 18 1.09 7.53 -0.87
C ARG A 18 1.52 7.58 -2.32
N SER A 19 2.55 6.82 -2.69
CA SER A 19 3.07 6.79 -4.05
C SER A 19 2.02 6.38 -5.08
N VAL A 20 1.21 5.35 -4.79
CA VAL A 20 0.14 4.93 -5.71
C VAL A 20 -0.97 5.99 -5.80
N ALA A 21 -1.36 6.60 -4.68
CA ALA A 21 -2.35 7.68 -4.70
C ALA A 21 -1.87 8.88 -5.53
N GLU A 22 -0.61 9.30 -5.36
CA GLU A 22 0.01 10.38 -6.11
C GLU A 22 0.08 10.07 -7.61
N ARG A 23 0.52 8.85 -7.99
CA ARG A 23 0.54 8.40 -9.39
C ARG A 23 -0.84 8.46 -10.06
N ARG A 24 -1.91 8.32 -9.28
CA ARG A 24 -3.30 8.39 -9.76
C ARG A 24 -3.93 9.78 -9.59
N GLY A 25 -3.16 10.78 -9.17
CA GLY A 25 -3.64 12.16 -8.95
C GLY A 25 -4.61 12.31 -7.78
N GLY A 26 -4.59 11.36 -6.85
CA GLY A 26 -5.49 11.29 -5.70
C GLY A 26 -4.80 11.48 -4.36
N ARG A 27 -5.57 11.31 -3.30
CA ARG A 27 -5.07 11.28 -1.92
C ARG A 27 -5.15 9.87 -1.34
N PRO A 28 -4.25 9.48 -0.42
CA PRO A 28 -4.25 8.14 0.18
C PRO A 28 -5.63 7.69 0.68
N GLU A 29 -6.35 8.55 1.41
CA GLU A 29 -7.66 8.24 1.98
C GLU A 29 -8.74 7.97 0.92
N ARG A 30 -8.55 8.41 -0.33
CA ARG A 30 -9.45 8.17 -1.47
C ARG A 30 -9.01 7.01 -2.35
N LEU A 31 -7.83 6.44 -2.13
CA LEU A 31 -7.33 5.33 -2.92
C LEU A 31 -8.19 4.07 -2.70
N LEU A 32 -8.66 3.48 -3.80
CA LEU A 32 -9.40 2.22 -3.76
C LEU A 32 -8.44 1.05 -3.60
N MET A 33 -8.87 0.03 -2.87
CA MET A 33 -8.06 -1.18 -2.66
C MET A 33 -7.71 -1.88 -3.97
N VAL A 34 -8.66 -1.95 -4.91
CA VAL A 34 -8.46 -2.58 -6.23
C VAL A 34 -7.41 -1.83 -7.05
N ASP A 35 -7.39 -0.50 -6.96
CA ASP A 35 -6.41 0.34 -7.67
C ASP A 35 -5.00 0.10 -7.15
N TYR A 36 -4.85 -0.01 -5.82
CA TYR A 36 -3.58 -0.38 -5.21
C TYR A 36 -3.16 -1.80 -5.61
N GLN A 37 -4.07 -2.76 -5.55
CA GLN A 37 -3.79 -4.14 -5.92
C GLN A 37 -3.33 -4.28 -7.36
N GLN A 38 -4.01 -3.62 -8.31
CA GLN A 38 -3.59 -3.61 -9.72
C GLN A 38 -2.19 -3.03 -9.86
N SER A 39 -1.91 -1.91 -9.18
CA SER A 39 -0.58 -1.29 -9.21
C SER A 39 0.48 -2.23 -8.64
N ALA A 40 0.18 -2.97 -7.55
CA ALA A 40 1.11 -3.92 -6.95
C ALA A 40 1.31 -5.22 -7.76
N LEU A 41 0.38 -5.55 -8.66
CA LEU A 41 0.57 -6.63 -9.64
C LEU A 41 1.46 -6.20 -10.82
N GLU A 42 1.52 -4.90 -11.10
CA GLU A 42 2.32 -4.31 -12.18
C GLU A 42 3.71 -3.83 -11.71
N ASP A 43 3.90 -3.63 -10.40
CA ASP A 43 5.08 -3.04 -9.79
C ASP A 43 5.53 -3.88 -8.58
N ASP A 44 6.49 -4.79 -8.81
CA ASP A 44 7.08 -5.70 -7.81
C ASP A 44 7.73 -4.98 -6.60
N LYS A 45 7.88 -3.65 -6.66
CA LYS A 45 8.39 -2.85 -5.54
C LYS A 45 7.30 -2.45 -4.53
N LEU A 46 6.03 -2.61 -4.90
CA LEU A 46 4.93 -2.33 -4.00
C LEU A 46 4.64 -3.54 -3.11
N PRO A 47 4.43 -3.34 -1.80
CA PRO A 47 3.96 -4.40 -0.93
C PRO A 47 2.65 -5.02 -1.43
N PRO A 48 2.53 -6.35 -1.47
CA PRO A 48 1.28 -7.01 -1.83
C PRO A 48 0.19 -6.69 -0.80
N LEU A 49 -1.09 -6.87 -1.18
CA LEU A 49 -2.21 -6.61 -0.25
C LEU A 49 -2.11 -7.40 1.06
N GLY A 50 -1.51 -8.60 1.03
CA GLY A 50 -1.26 -9.40 2.23
C GLY A 50 -0.48 -8.63 3.28
N ASP A 51 0.62 -7.99 2.89
CA ASP A 51 1.47 -7.20 3.80
C ASP A 51 0.76 -5.96 4.33
N VAL A 52 -0.08 -5.32 3.51
CA VAL A 52 -0.92 -4.21 3.94
C VAL A 52 -1.86 -4.63 5.07
N PHE A 53 -2.47 -5.81 4.97
CA PHE A 53 -3.35 -6.35 6.00
C PHE A 53 -2.57 -6.83 7.22
N THR A 54 -1.40 -7.42 7.04
CA THR A 54 -0.53 -7.82 8.16
C THR A 54 -0.10 -6.60 8.98
N ALA A 55 0.26 -5.50 8.33
CA ALA A 55 0.71 -4.28 9.00
C ALA A 55 -0.41 -3.49 9.70
N PHE A 56 -1.62 -3.43 9.12
CA PHE A 56 -2.69 -2.52 9.58
C PHE A 56 -4.03 -3.18 9.90
N GLY A 57 -4.20 -4.47 9.61
CA GLY A 57 -5.45 -5.23 9.80
C GLY A 57 -6.58 -4.88 8.85
N SER A 58 -6.60 -3.69 8.25
CA SER A 58 -7.62 -3.29 7.26
C SER A 58 -7.11 -2.22 6.29
N TRP A 59 -7.63 -2.24 5.06
CA TRP A 59 -7.36 -1.23 4.05
C TRP A 59 -7.75 0.18 4.52
N LYS A 60 -8.91 0.29 5.19
CA LYS A 60 -9.41 1.57 5.70
C LYS A 60 -8.44 2.20 6.70
N ARG A 61 -7.83 1.41 7.58
CA ARG A 61 -6.82 1.89 8.52
C ARG A 61 -5.53 2.26 7.80
N ALA A 62 -5.00 1.37 6.95
CA ALA A 62 -3.76 1.61 6.21
C ALA A 62 -3.77 2.94 5.45
N ARG A 63 -4.83 3.21 4.67
CA ARG A 63 -4.96 4.45 3.90
C ARG A 63 -5.14 5.70 4.76
N LYS A 64 -5.72 5.55 5.96
CA LYS A 64 -5.86 6.66 6.91
C LYS A 64 -4.50 7.00 7.51
N GLU A 65 -3.75 5.99 7.95
CA GLU A 65 -2.39 6.17 8.50
C GLU A 65 -1.42 6.73 7.45
N ALA A 66 -1.57 6.32 6.19
CA ALA A 66 -0.79 6.87 5.07
C ALA A 66 -1.10 8.35 4.76
N ALA A 67 -2.29 8.84 5.13
CA ALA A 67 -2.67 10.24 4.94
C ALA A 67 -2.22 11.16 6.10
N THR A 68 -1.88 10.58 7.25
CA THR A 68 -1.53 11.32 8.48
C THR A 68 -0.03 11.47 8.73
N GLY A 69 0.81 10.79 7.93
CA GLY A 69 2.27 10.79 8.10
C GLY A 69 3.01 11.21 6.85
#